data_AF-A0A0F8XZ26-F1
#
_entry.id   AF-A0A0F8XZ26-F1
#
_cell.length_a   1.000
_cell.length_b   1.000
_cell.length_c   1.000
_cell.angle_alpha   90.00
_cell.angle_beta   90.00
_cell.angle_gamma   90.00
#
_symmetry.space_group_name_H-M   'P 1'
#
loop_
_entity.id
_entity.type
_entity.pdbx_description
1 polymer ?
#
loop_
_entity_poly.entity_id
_entity_poly.type
_entity_poly.pdbx_seq_one_letter_code
_entity_poly.pdbx_strand_id
1 'polypeptide(L)'
;MEIIADLQIHSKHSRATSIYLSIEKLEKYGRIKGLNLMGTGDFQHPLHRKEIDEKLTEDDKGILRTASGFAFLWQTEVSLMYSQNGKKRAVHLLI
;
A
#
# COMPACT_ATOMS: atom_id res chain seq x y z
N MET A 1 5.00 -22.23 -4.91
CA MET A 1 5.74 -21.12 -4.29
C MET A 1 4.83 -20.49 -3.26
N GLU A 2 5.29 -20.35 -2.02
CA GLU A 2 4.51 -19.74 -0.94
C GLU A 2 4.65 -18.22 -0.98
N ILE A 3 3.52 -17.51 -0.91
CA ILE A 3 3.47 -16.04 -0.86
C ILE A 3 3.01 -15.63 0.54
N ILE A 4 3.79 -14.78 1.21
CA ILE A 4 3.46 -14.17 2.49
C ILE A 4 3.34 -12.68 2.21
N ALA A 5 2.11 -12.18 2.29
CA ALA A 5 1.77 -10.83 1.85
C ALA A 5 1.16 -9.97 2.97
N ASP A 6 1.39 -8.67 2.88
CA ASP A 6 0.74 -7.66 3.70
C ASP A 6 0.08 -6.61 2.78
N LEU A 7 -1.23 -6.72 2.60
CA LEU A 7 -2.00 -5.99 1.58
C LEU A 7 -2.87 -4.87 2.17
N GLN A 8 -2.59 -4.45 3.40
CA GLN A 8 -3.19 -3.25 3.98
C GLN A 8 -2.09 -2.41 4.63
N ILE A 9 -1.52 -1.52 3.82
CA ILE A 9 -0.45 -0.61 4.21
C ILE A 9 -0.95 0.83 4.05
N HIS A 10 -0.35 1.74 4.81
CA HIS A 10 -0.50 3.17 4.62
C HIS A 10 0.84 3.83 4.32
N SER A 11 0.77 4.95 3.62
CA SER A 11 1.88 5.87 3.38
C SER A 11 2.13 6.80 4.57
N LYS A 12 3.22 7.57 4.53
CA LYS A 12 3.45 8.68 5.48
C LYS A 12 2.40 9.80 5.42
N HIS A 13 1.59 9.84 4.37
CA HIS A 13 0.59 10.89 4.13
C HIS A 13 -0.77 10.59 4.76
N SER A 14 -0.98 9.36 5.21
CA SER A 14 -2.14 9.00 6.03
C SER A 14 -2.07 9.67 7.40
N ARG A 15 -3.23 9.76 8.06
CA ARG A 15 -3.30 10.31 9.41
C ARG A 15 -2.76 9.30 10.42
N ALA A 16 -2.05 9.80 11.43
CA ALA A 16 -1.50 8.99 12.53
C ALA A 16 -0.55 7.86 12.10
N THR A 17 0.08 7.99 10.93
CA THR A 17 1.14 7.11 10.46
C THR A 17 2.52 7.70 10.72
N SER A 18 3.56 6.87 10.73
CA SER A 18 4.92 7.34 10.92
C SER A 18 5.36 8.23 9.74
N ILE A 19 5.89 9.42 10.06
CA ILE A 19 6.48 10.35 9.07
C ILE A 19 7.66 9.74 8.31
N TYR A 20 8.21 8.66 8.85
CA TYR A 20 9.36 7.96 8.31
C TYR A 20 8.99 6.87 7.31
N LEU A 21 7.70 6.59 7.05
CA LEU A 21 7.31 5.58 6.06
C LEU A 21 7.79 5.99 4.66
N SER A 22 8.41 5.05 3.97
CA SER A 22 8.85 5.16 2.57
C SER A 22 8.89 3.77 1.95
N ILE A 23 8.91 3.69 0.62
CA ILE A 23 9.01 2.42 -0.10
C ILE A 23 10.23 1.59 0.35
N GLU A 24 11.39 2.23 0.55
CA GLU A 24 12.62 1.53 0.93
C GLU A 24 12.55 0.98 2.36
N LYS A 25 11.92 1.71 3.28
CA LYS A 25 11.72 1.22 4.66
C LYS A 25 10.68 0.12 4.72
N LEU A 26 9.60 0.24 3.95
CA LEU A 26 8.62 -0.82 3.81
C LEU A 26 9.30 -2.09 3.30
N GLU A 27 10.08 -2.03 2.22
CA GLU A 27 10.84 -3.19 1.73
C GLU A 27 11.76 -3.75 2.83
N LYS A 28 12.59 -2.90 3.46
CA LYS A 28 13.55 -3.33 4.48
C LYS A 28 12.86 -4.13 5.58
N TYR A 29 11.79 -3.60 6.17
CA TYR A 29 11.10 -4.26 7.27
C TYR A 29 10.20 -5.40 6.80
N GLY A 30 9.66 -5.33 5.59
CA GLY A 30 8.92 -6.43 4.95
C GLY A 30 9.80 -7.67 4.79
N ARG A 31 11.04 -7.49 4.31
CA ARG A 31 12.02 -8.59 4.23
C ARG A 31 12.37 -9.17 5.60
N ILE A 32 12.60 -8.32 6.60
CA ILE A 32 12.87 -8.76 7.98
C ILE A 32 11.68 -9.56 8.55
N LYS A 33 10.45 -9.12 8.26
CA LYS A 33 9.20 -9.80 8.64
C LYS A 33 8.96 -11.11 7.87
N GLY A 34 9.69 -11.36 6.78
CA GLY A 34 9.54 -12.54 5.92
C GLY A 34 8.48 -12.39 4.83
N LEU A 35 8.05 -11.16 4.54
CA LEU A 35 7.13 -10.87 3.44
C LEU A 35 7.83 -10.97 2.10
N ASN A 36 7.09 -11.40 1.09
CA ASN A 36 7.53 -11.41 -0.31
C ASN A 36 6.64 -10.56 -1.23
N LEU A 37 5.52 -10.03 -0.72
CA LEU A 37 4.62 -9.12 -1.42
C LEU A 37 4.01 -8.11 -0.44
N MET A 38 3.84 -6.86 -0.85
CA MET A 38 3.11 -5.86 -0.05
C MET A 38 2.19 -4.99 -0.91
N GLY A 39 1.17 -4.40 -0.29
CA GLY A 39 0.44 -3.27 -0.88
C GLY A 39 1.30 -2.00 -0.86
N THR A 40 1.14 -1.13 -1.85
CA THR A 40 1.77 0.20 -1.85
C THR A 40 1.24 1.11 -0.75
N GLY A 41 -0.02 0.90 -0.34
CA GLY A 41 -0.80 1.83 0.47
C GLY A 41 -1.11 3.13 -0.28
N ASP A 42 -2.25 3.74 0.02
CA ASP A 42 -2.60 5.13 -0.33
C ASP A 42 -2.19 5.61 -1.75
N PHE A 43 -2.23 4.75 -2.78
CA PHE A 43 -1.62 5.08 -4.07
C PHE A 43 -2.25 6.30 -4.76
N GLN A 44 -3.47 6.66 -4.35
CA GLN A 44 -4.20 7.81 -4.88
C GLN A 44 -3.67 9.16 -4.33
N HIS A 45 -2.88 9.15 -3.26
CA HIS A 45 -2.29 10.38 -2.74
C HIS A 45 -1.20 10.90 -3.70
N PRO A 46 -1.27 12.13 -4.21
CA PRO A 46 -0.43 12.58 -5.33
C PRO A 46 1.07 12.56 -5.03
N LEU A 47 1.48 12.91 -3.81
CA LEU A 47 2.90 12.84 -3.42
C LEU A 47 3.37 11.41 -3.21
N HIS A 48 2.49 10.52 -2.76
CA HIS A 48 2.83 9.10 -2.58
C HIS A 48 2.92 8.41 -3.93
N ARG A 49 2.00 8.73 -4.85
CA ARG A 49 2.03 8.26 -6.24
C ARG A 49 3.34 8.61 -6.92
N LYS A 50 3.81 9.85 -6.77
CA LYS A 50 5.12 10.27 -7.28
C LYS A 50 6.25 9.44 -6.71
N GLU A 51 6.25 9.16 -5.40
CA GLU A 51 7.25 8.29 -4.77
C GLU A 51 7.18 6.85 -5.31
N ILE A 52 5.98 6.29 -5.50
CA ILE A 52 5.78 4.97 -6.11
C ILE A 52 6.36 4.94 -7.53
N ASP A 53 5.98 5.90 -8.37
CA ASP A 53 6.42 5.96 -9.77
C ASP A 53 7.95 6.19 -9.89
N GLU A 54 8.57 6.85 -8.91
CA GLU A 54 10.03 7.06 -8.85
C GLU A 54 10.81 5.83 -8.38
N LYS A 55 10.19 4.97 -7.54
CA LYS A 55 10.89 3.89 -6.81
C LYS A 55 10.55 2.49 -7.30
N LEU A 56 9.39 2.33 -7.93
CA LEU A 56 8.87 1.06 -8.38
C LEU A 56 8.73 1.03 -9.90
N THR A 57 8.99 -0.12 -10.50
CA THR A 57 8.73 -0.40 -11.92
C THR A 57 7.68 -1.48 -12.04
N GLU A 58 6.63 -1.21 -12.81
CA GLU A 58 5.56 -2.16 -13.08
C GLU A 58 5.94 -3.13 -14.19
N ASP A 59 5.67 -4.42 -14.00
CA ASP A 59 5.83 -5.43 -15.04
C ASP A 59 4.56 -5.58 -15.92
N ASP A 60 4.63 -6.44 -16.93
CA ASP A 60 3.53 -6.74 -17.85
C ASP A 60 2.30 -7.39 -17.18
N LYS A 61 2.40 -7.74 -15.89
CA LYS A 61 1.35 -8.38 -15.09
C LYS A 61 0.77 -7.44 -14.04
N GLY A 62 1.19 -6.17 -14.01
CA GLY A 62 0.73 -5.19 -13.03
C GLY A 62 1.39 -5.33 -11.65
N ILE A 63 2.53 -6.04 -11.55
CA ILE A 63 3.28 -6.17 -10.31
C ILE A 63 4.40 -5.12 -10.30
N LEU A 64 4.39 -4.30 -9.26
CA LEU A 64 5.39 -3.27 -9.03
C LEU A 64 6.61 -3.89 -8.36
N ARG A 65 7.83 -3.50 -8.76
CA ARG A 65 9.07 -3.97 -8.13
C ARG A 65 10.03 -2.84 -7.81
N THR A 66 10.67 -2.96 -6.66
CA THR A 66 11.86 -2.15 -6.34
C THR A 66 13.05 -2.61 -7.18
N ALA A 67 14.12 -1.81 -7.23
CA ALA A 67 15.36 -2.16 -7.93
C ALA A 67 16.00 -3.48 -7.42
N SER A 68 15.75 -3.84 -6.15
CA SER A 68 16.16 -5.10 -5.51
C SER A 68 15.15 -6.24 -5.68
N GLY A 69 14.09 -6.02 -6.47
CA GLY A 69 13.11 -7.03 -6.85
C GLY A 69 12.06 -7.36 -5.78
N PHE A 70 11.88 -6.52 -4.76
CA PHE A 70 10.76 -6.72 -3.82
C PHE A 70 9.44 -6.36 -4.50
N ALA A 71 8.43 -7.21 -4.39
CA ALA A 71 7.17 -7.06 -5.09
C ALA A 71 6.14 -6.24 -4.30
N PHE A 72 5.43 -5.38 -5.01
CA PHE A 72 4.32 -4.58 -4.52
C PHE A 72 3.10 -4.72 -5.45
N LEU A 73 1.90 -4.48 -4.90
CA LEU A 73 0.65 -4.28 -5.64
C LEU A 73 0.12 -2.87 -5.40
N TRP A 74 -0.49 -2.28 -6.43
CA TRP A 74 -1.33 -1.10 -6.25
C TRP A 74 -2.39 -1.39 -5.20
N GLN A 75 -2.40 -0.61 -4.12
CA GLN A 75 -3.31 -0.81 -3.01
C GLN A 75 -3.69 0.50 -2.35
N THR A 76 -4.96 0.64 -1.98
CA THR A 76 -5.45 1.77 -1.19
C THR A 76 -6.60 1.36 -0.27
N GLU A 77 -7.06 2.30 0.54
CA GLU A 77 -8.20 2.13 1.44
C GLU A 77 -9.09 3.36 1.33
N VAL A 78 -10.39 3.14 1.15
CA VAL A 78 -11.40 4.19 1.09
C VAL A 78 -12.29 4.10 2.32
N SER A 79 -12.36 5.19 3.09
CA SER A 79 -13.29 5.30 4.22
C SER A 79 -14.69 5.67 3.70
N LEU A 80 -15.59 4.68 3.69
CA LEU A 80 -16.98 4.83 3.28
C LEU A 80 -17.86 5.09 4.50
N MET A 81 -18.18 6.36 4.71
CA MET A 81 -19.08 6.82 5.76
C MET A 81 -20.41 7.24 5.12
N TYR A 82 -21.47 6.44 5.30
CA TYR A 82 -22.75 6.69 4.65
C TYR A 82 -23.94 6.26 5.53
N SER A 83 -25.16 6.63 5.13
CA SER A 83 -26.39 6.21 5.80
C SER A 83 -27.28 5.44 4.84
N GLN A 84 -27.91 4.36 5.32
CA GLN A 84 -28.83 3.54 4.54
C GLN A 84 -29.94 3.01 5.45
N ASN A 85 -31.20 3.10 5.02
CA ASN A 85 -32.37 2.66 5.79
C ASN A 85 -32.39 3.20 7.24
N GLY A 86 -32.09 4.49 7.40
CA GLY A 86 -32.05 5.16 8.70
C GLY A 86 -30.86 4.78 9.61
N LYS A 87 -29.93 3.94 9.15
CA LYS A 87 -28.75 3.53 9.93
C LYS A 87 -27.46 4.09 9.34
N LYS A 88 -26.57 4.60 10.19
CA LYS A 88 -25.20 4.97 9.80
C LYS A 88 -24.36 3.71 9.58
N ARG A 89 -23.50 3.75 8.58
CA ARG A 89 -22.52 2.71 8.26
C ARG A 89 -21.14 3.34 8.11
N ALA A 90 -20.15 2.64 8.63
CA ALA A 90 -18.74 2.97 8.53
C ALA A 90 -18.03 1.73 7.99
N VAL A 91 -17.58 1.79 6.75
CA VAL A 91 -16.93 0.67 6.07
C VAL A 91 -15.58 1.15 5.55
N HIS A 92 -14.54 0.40 5.86
CA HIS A 92 -13.22 0.60 5.31
C HIS A 92 -13.06 -0.36 4.13
N LEU A 93 -13.04 0.17 2.92
CA LEU A 93 -12.95 -0.61 1.70
C LEU A 93 -11.50 -0.66 1.23
N LEU A 94 -10.89 -1.83 1.37
CA LEU A 94 -9.61 -2.16 0.75
C LEU A 94 -9.79 -2.42 -0.74
N ILE A 95 -8.94 -1.80 -1.54
CA ILE A 95 -8.88 -1.94 -3.00
C ILE A 95 -7.45 -2.32 -3.37
#